data_AF-A0A9N9EP58-F1
#
_entry.id   AF-A0A9N9EP58-F1
#
_cell.length_a   1.000
_cell.length_b   1.000
_cell.length_c   1.000
_cell.angle_alpha   90.00
_cell.angle_beta   90.00
_cell.angle_gamma   90.00
#
_symmetry.space_group_name_H-M   'P 1'
#
loop_
_entity.id
_entity.type
_entity.pdbx_description
1 polymer ?
#
loop_
_entity_poly.entity_id
_entity_poly.type
_entity_poly.pdbx_seq_one_letter_code
_entity_poly.pdbx_strand_id
1 'polypeptide(L)'
;MRFLRSLGRRTLEESGSDTIAVTNCDHWFGYVLAWSLLEIRHDKNYNVRVLTRTRNKYTDDLDKKGAEIFEIDYGRSETLETALGHVGWLVVVPEADRDRVKWAKTLADAIKKIDVSNVITLSMLGAGDSKTRTLADFRDIEKAVEGSAKNWVTLRPSFLNQSFFVFERKIRESKQLTINAGEDARWSPVDLDDVIYVLSKFAFDNNGLLRPVLEEEHQHKIYTLTGPDLVTGPLLADDINSAIKAKPRTIKFMEVTREALEDYLLGRGNQRDRDLFRSLDRRDFHLDYPKPGKLNQIAASLILDFFEYVNTGKAGYLSGDFKDITN
;
A
#
# COMPACT_ATOMS: atom_id res chain seq x y z
N MET A 1 -28.97 5.14 39.64
CA MET A 1 -29.30 3.69 39.58
C MET A 1 -30.14 3.44 38.34
N ARG A 2 -29.73 2.44 37.51
CA ARG A 2 -30.31 2.02 36.21
C ARG A 2 -30.04 3.03 35.08
N PHE A 3 -29.10 2.81 34.15
CA PHE A 3 -29.03 1.70 33.21
C PHE A 3 -27.58 1.20 33.03
N LEU A 4 -27.25 0.13 33.75
CA LEU A 4 -26.19 -0.82 33.41
C LEU A 4 -26.93 -2.15 33.25
N ARG A 5 -27.19 -2.58 32.00
CA ARG A 5 -27.56 -3.96 31.61
C ARG A 5 -27.89 -3.99 30.11
N SER A 6 -26.89 -4.27 29.29
CA SER A 6 -26.88 -5.45 28.39
C SER A 6 -25.66 -5.36 27.47
N LEU A 7 -24.45 -5.50 28.01
CA LEU A 7 -23.36 -6.05 27.22
C LEU A 7 -23.69 -7.54 27.07
N GLY A 8 -24.42 -7.87 26.01
CA GLY A 8 -24.58 -9.25 25.59
C GLY A 8 -23.19 -9.82 25.35
N ARG A 9 -22.83 -10.89 26.07
CA ARG A 9 -21.73 -11.74 25.66
C ARG A 9 -22.09 -12.24 24.27
N ARG A 10 -21.36 -11.80 23.24
CA ARG A 10 -21.34 -12.50 21.96
C ARG A 10 -21.04 -13.97 22.28
N THR A 11 -21.86 -14.89 21.78
CA THR A 11 -21.56 -16.31 21.82
C THR A 11 -20.25 -16.53 21.08
N LEU A 12 -19.46 -17.54 21.47
CA LEU A 12 -18.15 -17.84 20.87
C LEU A 12 -18.23 -18.13 19.35
N GLU A 13 -19.44 -18.39 18.82
CA GLU A 13 -19.70 -18.59 17.39
C GLU A 13 -20.01 -17.28 16.64
N GLU A 14 -20.40 -16.20 17.33
CA GLU A 14 -20.68 -14.88 16.73
C GLU A 14 -19.52 -13.87 16.90
N SER A 15 -18.56 -14.16 17.77
CA SER A 15 -17.33 -13.36 17.89
C SER A 15 -16.33 -13.77 16.80
N GLY A 16 -16.42 -13.13 15.63
CA GLY A 16 -15.32 -13.16 14.67
C GLY A 16 -13.99 -12.79 15.34
N SER A 17 -12.86 -13.24 14.78
CA SER A 17 -11.56 -12.93 15.38
C SER A 17 -11.32 -11.41 15.41
N ASP A 18 -10.88 -10.92 16.56
CA ASP A 18 -10.47 -9.53 16.78
C ASP A 18 -9.04 -9.26 16.28
N THR A 19 -8.53 -10.03 15.30
CA THR A 19 -7.17 -9.85 14.76
C THR A 19 -7.21 -9.47 13.28
N ILE A 20 -6.56 -8.35 12.96
CA ILE A 20 -6.24 -7.93 11.59
C ILE A 20 -4.74 -8.14 11.33
N ALA A 21 -4.40 -8.86 10.27
CA ALA A 21 -3.02 -9.13 9.87
C ALA A 21 -2.65 -8.33 8.61
N VAL A 22 -1.41 -7.87 8.52
CA VAL A 22 -0.86 -7.19 7.33
C VAL A 22 0.41 -7.90 6.88
N THR A 23 0.54 -8.20 5.57
CA THR A 23 1.76 -8.83 5.01
C THR A 23 2.81 -7.80 4.59
N ASN A 24 4.03 -8.28 4.30
CA ASN A 24 5.12 -7.48 3.73
C ASN A 24 5.45 -6.20 4.54
N CYS A 25 5.42 -6.31 5.87
CA CYS A 25 5.63 -5.18 6.79
C CYS A 25 7.10 -4.88 7.10
N ASP A 26 8.03 -5.68 6.59
CA ASP A 26 9.44 -5.32 6.45
C ASP A 26 9.69 -4.34 5.30
N HIS A 27 8.66 -3.97 4.55
CA HIS A 27 8.70 -2.94 3.53
C HIS A 27 7.76 -1.77 3.86
N TRP A 28 8.06 -0.62 3.29
CA TRP A 28 7.42 0.65 3.65
C TRP A 28 5.90 0.61 3.60
N PHE A 29 5.29 0.08 2.54
CA PHE A 29 3.83 0.14 2.39
C PHE A 29 3.10 -0.74 3.41
N GLY A 30 3.54 -1.99 3.61
CA GLY A 30 2.98 -2.86 4.66
C GLY A 30 3.21 -2.28 6.06
N TYR A 31 4.40 -1.71 6.30
CA TYR A 31 4.70 -1.02 7.54
C TYR A 31 3.75 0.15 7.83
N VAL A 32 3.51 1.03 6.86
CA VAL A 32 2.61 2.20 7.06
C VAL A 32 1.19 1.73 7.32
N LEU A 33 0.68 0.73 6.59
CA LEU A 33 -0.66 0.21 6.85
C LEU A 33 -0.77 -0.37 8.27
N ALA A 34 0.18 -1.19 8.70
CA ALA A 34 0.21 -1.73 10.06
C ALA A 34 0.35 -0.64 11.12
N TRP A 35 1.17 0.38 10.86
CA TRP A 35 1.36 1.53 11.74
C TRP A 35 0.05 2.30 11.92
N SER A 36 -0.62 2.64 10.82
CA SER A 36 -1.88 3.39 10.86
C SER A 36 -2.98 2.60 11.56
N LEU A 37 -3.04 1.27 11.36
CA LEU A 37 -3.95 0.39 12.12
C LEU A 37 -3.63 0.41 13.63
N LEU A 38 -2.38 0.58 14.04
CA LEU A 38 -2.04 0.72 15.46
C LEU A 38 -2.36 2.12 16.02
N GLU A 39 -2.33 3.17 15.20
CA GLU A 39 -2.68 4.53 15.62
C GLU A 39 -4.18 4.71 15.86
N ILE A 40 -5.03 4.15 14.98
CA ILE A 40 -6.49 4.24 15.11
C ILE A 40 -7.08 3.22 16.11
N ARG A 41 -6.23 2.35 16.67
CA ARG A 41 -6.63 1.33 17.65
C ARG A 41 -6.95 1.97 19.00
N HIS A 42 -8.22 2.28 19.22
CA HIS A 42 -8.71 2.75 20.52
C HIS A 42 -8.81 1.60 21.54
N ASP A 43 -8.32 1.82 22.76
CA ASP A 43 -8.46 0.90 23.92
C ASP A 43 -8.08 -0.57 23.67
N LYS A 44 -7.23 -0.86 22.66
CA LYS A 44 -6.82 -2.23 22.26
C LYS A 44 -8.00 -3.16 21.92
N ASN A 45 -9.03 -2.59 21.30
CA ASN A 45 -10.22 -3.32 20.86
C ASN A 45 -9.98 -4.37 19.76
N TYR A 46 -8.80 -4.40 19.12
CA TYR A 46 -8.33 -5.46 18.23
C TYR A 46 -6.81 -5.64 18.28
N ASN A 47 -6.33 -6.77 17.77
CA ASN A 47 -4.91 -7.06 17.60
C ASN A 47 -4.46 -6.74 16.18
N VAL A 48 -3.30 -6.07 16.05
CA VAL A 48 -2.63 -5.89 14.77
C VAL A 48 -1.50 -6.90 14.69
N ARG A 49 -1.62 -7.82 13.74
CA ARG A 49 -0.59 -8.81 13.45
C ARG A 49 0.19 -8.41 12.21
N VAL A 50 1.50 -8.61 12.28
CA VAL A 50 2.45 -8.17 11.27
C VAL A 50 3.17 -9.39 10.72
N LEU A 51 2.99 -9.67 9.44
CA LEU A 51 3.70 -10.72 8.73
C LEU A 51 4.87 -10.10 7.97
N THR A 52 6.06 -10.65 8.20
CA THR A 52 7.32 -10.17 7.62
C THR A 52 8.20 -11.34 7.21
N ARG A 53 9.06 -11.19 6.19
CA ARG A 53 10.06 -12.21 5.87
C ARG A 53 11.34 -12.05 6.68
N THR A 54 11.60 -10.86 7.22
CA THR A 54 12.82 -10.56 7.96
C THR A 54 12.57 -9.45 8.98
N ARG A 55 12.99 -9.64 10.23
CA ARG A 55 13.05 -8.54 11.20
C ARG A 55 13.97 -7.41 10.72
N ASN A 56 13.47 -6.18 10.80
CA ASN A 56 14.22 -4.97 10.53
C ASN A 56 13.67 -3.79 11.36
N LYS A 57 14.21 -2.58 11.12
CA LYS A 57 13.78 -1.35 11.82
C LYS A 57 12.26 -1.13 11.77
N TYR A 58 11.59 -1.42 10.66
CA TYR A 58 10.14 -1.27 10.54
C TYR A 58 9.40 -2.22 11.48
N THR A 59 9.76 -3.51 11.46
CA THR A 59 9.12 -4.49 12.34
C THR A 59 9.44 -4.25 13.81
N ASP A 60 10.65 -3.78 14.13
CA ASP A 60 11.04 -3.43 15.49
C ASP A 60 10.24 -2.23 16.01
N ASP A 61 9.96 -1.25 15.15
CA ASP A 61 9.16 -0.08 15.50
C ASP A 61 7.67 -0.44 15.66
N LEU A 62 7.14 -1.36 14.84
CA LEU A 62 5.79 -1.91 15.00
C LEU A 62 5.65 -2.74 16.30
N ASP A 63 6.67 -3.54 16.64
CA ASP A 63 6.71 -4.33 17.87
C ASP A 63 6.63 -3.42 19.11
N LYS A 64 7.45 -2.36 19.14
CA LYS A 64 7.40 -1.33 20.21
C LYS A 64 6.04 -0.63 20.30
N LYS A 65 5.32 -0.49 19.19
CA LYS A 65 3.97 0.08 19.12
C LYS A 65 2.87 -0.92 19.51
N GLY A 66 3.25 -2.17 19.80
CA GLY A 66 2.37 -3.21 20.32
C GLY A 66 1.67 -4.02 19.23
N ALA A 67 2.35 -4.26 18.11
CA ALA A 67 1.95 -5.25 17.11
C ALA A 67 2.47 -6.66 17.47
N GLU A 68 1.75 -7.69 17.04
CA GLU A 68 2.22 -9.07 17.09
C GLU A 68 3.03 -9.39 15.84
N ILE A 69 4.34 -9.56 15.96
CA ILE A 69 5.21 -9.78 14.80
C ILE A 69 5.43 -11.28 14.56
N PHE A 70 5.13 -11.72 13.32
CA PHE A 70 5.35 -13.08 12.83
C PHE A 70 6.30 -13.06 11.64
N GLU A 71 7.46 -13.70 11.80
CA GLU A 71 8.33 -14.00 10.66
C GLU A 71 7.79 -15.19 9.89
N ILE A 72 7.58 -15.02 8.59
CA ILE A 72 7.06 -16.01 7.67
C ILE A 72 8.11 -16.40 6.63
N ASP A 73 7.98 -17.62 6.14
CA ASP A 73 8.79 -18.15 5.06
C ASP A 73 7.86 -18.76 4.02
N TYR A 74 7.74 -18.13 2.85
CA TYR A 74 6.91 -18.63 1.76
C TYR A 74 7.37 -19.99 1.19
N GLY A 75 8.57 -20.46 1.55
CA GLY A 75 9.03 -21.83 1.27
C GLY A 75 8.57 -22.87 2.30
N ARG A 76 8.00 -22.45 3.44
CA ARG A 76 7.51 -23.32 4.53
C ARG A 76 6.09 -22.92 4.92
N SER A 77 5.10 -23.60 4.33
CA SER A 77 3.67 -23.31 4.51
C SER A 77 3.22 -23.27 5.98
N GLU A 78 3.83 -24.08 6.85
CA GLU A 78 3.52 -24.14 8.28
C GLU A 78 3.75 -22.79 8.98
N THR A 79 4.70 -21.98 8.50
CA THR A 79 4.96 -20.65 9.05
C THR A 79 3.83 -19.67 8.72
N LEU A 80 3.27 -19.76 7.51
CA LEU A 80 2.11 -18.97 7.10
C LEU A 80 0.86 -19.41 7.85
N GLU A 81 0.64 -20.71 7.99
CA GLU A 81 -0.48 -21.28 8.74
C GLU A 81 -0.49 -20.81 10.20
N THR A 82 0.69 -20.84 10.84
CA THR A 82 0.86 -20.35 12.21
C THR A 82 0.57 -18.85 12.30
N ALA A 83 1.08 -18.06 11.35
CA ALA A 83 0.88 -16.61 11.34
C ALA A 83 -0.58 -16.20 11.08
N LEU A 84 -1.29 -16.97 10.25
CA LEU A 84 -2.70 -16.73 9.90
C LEU A 84 -3.68 -17.30 10.94
N GLY A 85 -3.22 -18.10 11.90
CA GLY A 85 -4.06 -18.69 12.93
C GLY A 85 -4.87 -17.65 13.70
N HIS A 86 -6.18 -17.82 13.76
CA HIS A 86 -7.12 -16.87 14.37
C HIS A 86 -7.06 -15.46 13.74
N VAL A 87 -6.73 -15.30 12.46
CA VAL A 87 -6.86 -14.00 11.78
C VAL A 87 -8.27 -13.83 11.23
N GLY A 88 -8.96 -12.73 11.58
CA GLY A 88 -10.30 -12.40 11.07
C GLY A 88 -10.24 -11.59 9.78
N TRP A 89 -9.26 -10.69 9.68
CA TRP A 89 -8.99 -9.86 8.50
C TRP A 89 -7.54 -9.98 8.08
N LEU A 90 -7.29 -10.21 6.79
CA LEU A 90 -5.95 -10.16 6.22
C LEU A 90 -5.86 -9.07 5.16
N VAL A 91 -4.88 -8.19 5.32
CA VAL A 91 -4.49 -7.18 4.36
C VAL A 91 -3.27 -7.68 3.60
N VAL A 92 -3.48 -8.10 2.35
CA VAL A 92 -2.43 -8.64 1.49
C VAL A 92 -1.74 -7.49 0.76
N VAL A 93 -0.50 -7.24 1.16
CA VAL A 93 0.44 -6.35 0.47
C VAL A 93 1.44 -7.22 -0.30
N PRO A 94 1.44 -7.17 -1.64
CA PRO A 94 2.36 -7.97 -2.44
C PRO A 94 3.83 -7.67 -2.19
N GLU A 95 4.65 -8.72 -2.26
CA GLU A 95 6.09 -8.65 -2.08
C GLU A 95 6.79 -7.83 -3.20
N ALA A 96 7.80 -7.05 -2.82
CA ALA A 96 8.70 -6.38 -3.76
C ALA A 96 9.75 -7.35 -4.34
N ASP A 97 9.32 -8.55 -4.73
CA ASP A 97 10.16 -9.69 -5.13
C ASP A 97 9.77 -10.18 -6.54
N ARG A 98 10.73 -10.80 -7.25
CA ARG A 98 10.52 -11.38 -8.59
C ARG A 98 9.59 -12.59 -8.58
N ASP A 99 9.52 -13.27 -7.44
CA ASP A 99 8.72 -14.47 -7.22
C ASP A 99 7.38 -14.12 -6.53
N ARG A 100 6.98 -12.84 -6.49
CA ARG A 100 5.76 -12.35 -5.83
C ARG A 100 4.49 -13.13 -6.18
N VAL A 101 4.32 -13.55 -7.42
CA VAL A 101 3.15 -14.33 -7.85
C VAL A 101 3.17 -15.72 -7.23
N LYS A 102 4.35 -16.34 -7.12
CA LYS A 102 4.54 -17.61 -6.42
C LYS A 102 4.24 -17.44 -4.92
N TRP A 103 4.75 -16.40 -4.29
CA TRP A 103 4.51 -16.10 -2.87
C TRP A 103 3.04 -15.85 -2.57
N ALA A 104 2.34 -15.11 -3.43
CA ALA A 104 0.91 -14.91 -3.30
C ALA A 104 0.10 -16.20 -3.46
N LYS A 105 0.51 -17.12 -4.33
CA LYS A 105 -0.12 -18.45 -4.45
C LYS A 105 0.07 -19.29 -3.18
N THR A 106 1.29 -19.33 -2.62
CA THR A 106 1.52 -20.00 -1.33
C THR A 106 0.68 -19.37 -0.22
N LEU A 107 0.57 -18.04 -0.19
CA LEU A 107 -0.28 -17.33 0.76
C LEU A 107 -1.76 -17.69 0.58
N ALA A 108 -2.24 -17.71 -0.66
CA ALA A 108 -3.61 -18.10 -1.01
C ALA A 108 -3.95 -19.53 -0.54
N ASP A 109 -3.03 -20.47 -0.72
CA ASP A 109 -3.21 -21.84 -0.21
C ASP A 109 -3.33 -21.86 1.33
N ALA A 110 -2.52 -21.06 2.03
CA ALA A 110 -2.59 -20.93 3.49
C ALA A 110 -3.88 -20.23 3.97
N ILE A 111 -4.31 -19.16 3.29
CA ILE A 111 -5.58 -18.46 3.53
C ILE A 111 -6.73 -19.46 3.47
N LYS A 112 -6.78 -20.27 2.41
CA LYS A 112 -7.82 -21.27 2.20
C LYS A 112 -7.80 -22.38 3.25
N LYS A 113 -6.60 -22.83 3.64
CA LYS A 113 -6.43 -23.89 4.63
C LYS A 113 -6.85 -23.46 6.03
N ILE A 114 -6.54 -22.22 6.41
CA ILE A 114 -6.87 -21.65 7.73
C ILE A 114 -8.28 -21.04 7.77
N ASP A 115 -8.93 -20.88 6.63
CA ASP A 115 -10.27 -20.30 6.48
C ASP A 115 -10.34 -18.84 6.99
N VAL A 116 -9.36 -18.02 6.59
CA VAL A 116 -9.38 -16.58 6.88
C VAL A 116 -10.62 -15.96 6.25
N SER A 117 -11.44 -15.31 7.07
CA SER A 117 -12.80 -14.90 6.68
C SER A 117 -12.81 -13.75 5.68
N ASN A 118 -12.02 -12.70 5.93
CA ASN A 118 -12.04 -11.46 5.16
C ASN A 118 -10.64 -11.12 4.66
N VAL A 119 -10.51 -10.83 3.37
CA VAL A 119 -9.24 -10.47 2.74
C VAL A 119 -9.36 -9.17 1.94
N ILE A 120 -8.46 -8.22 2.19
CA ILE A 120 -8.28 -7.01 1.39
C ILE A 120 -6.97 -7.16 0.62
N THR A 121 -7.01 -7.14 -0.70
CA THR A 121 -5.79 -7.19 -1.54
C THR A 121 -5.41 -5.80 -2.01
N LEU A 122 -4.20 -5.35 -1.68
CA LEU A 122 -3.63 -4.10 -2.19
C LEU A 122 -2.93 -4.39 -3.51
N SER A 123 -3.63 -4.08 -4.59
CA SER A 123 -3.13 -4.15 -5.95
C SER A 123 -2.63 -2.77 -6.43
N MET A 124 -2.74 -2.48 -7.72
CA MET A 124 -2.38 -1.20 -8.31
C MET A 124 -3.22 -0.93 -9.57
N LEU A 125 -3.49 0.36 -9.82
CA LEU A 125 -4.09 0.81 -11.07
C LEU A 125 -3.29 0.30 -12.27
N GLY A 126 -3.99 -0.21 -13.28
CA GLY A 126 -3.39 -0.83 -14.47
C GLY A 126 -3.11 -2.33 -14.34
N ALA A 127 -3.29 -2.95 -13.17
CA ALA A 127 -3.16 -4.41 -13.03
C ALA A 127 -4.09 -5.17 -14.00
N GLY A 128 -5.34 -4.72 -14.14
CA GLY A 128 -6.35 -5.40 -14.96
C GLY A 128 -5.96 -5.55 -16.45
N ASP A 129 -5.30 -4.56 -17.03
CA ASP A 129 -5.19 -4.44 -18.49
C ASP A 129 -3.80 -4.00 -19.01
N SER A 130 -2.83 -3.76 -18.14
CA SER A 130 -1.44 -3.52 -18.54
C SER A 130 -0.82 -4.78 -19.16
N LYS A 131 0.13 -4.53 -20.07
CA LYS A 131 0.98 -5.54 -20.69
C LYS A 131 2.37 -5.62 -20.05
N THR A 132 2.71 -4.69 -19.16
CA THR A 132 3.98 -4.70 -18.43
C THR A 132 4.00 -5.84 -17.42
N ARG A 133 5.18 -6.46 -17.23
CA ARG A 133 5.31 -7.63 -16.37
C ARG A 133 4.90 -7.33 -14.93
N THR A 134 5.35 -6.22 -14.35
CA THR A 134 5.09 -5.95 -12.93
C THR A 134 3.60 -5.73 -12.65
N LEU A 135 2.87 -5.03 -13.53
CA LEU A 135 1.42 -4.84 -13.39
C LEU A 135 0.64 -6.12 -13.72
N ALA A 136 1.11 -6.94 -14.67
CA ALA A 136 0.52 -8.26 -14.92
C ALA A 136 0.66 -9.19 -13.70
N ASP A 137 1.78 -9.12 -12.97
CA ASP A 137 1.96 -9.90 -11.74
C ASP A 137 0.87 -9.54 -10.70
N PHE A 138 0.49 -8.27 -10.57
CA PHE A 138 -0.58 -7.85 -9.66
C PHE A 138 -1.93 -8.49 -10.02
N ARG A 139 -2.28 -8.57 -11.30
CA ARG A 139 -3.50 -9.28 -11.75
C ARG A 139 -3.47 -10.77 -11.42
N ASP A 140 -2.30 -11.40 -11.53
CA ASP A 140 -2.17 -12.82 -11.18
C ASP A 140 -2.23 -13.05 -9.66
N ILE A 141 -1.77 -12.08 -8.88
CA ILE A 141 -1.91 -12.05 -7.41
C ILE A 141 -3.38 -11.86 -7.01
N GLU A 142 -4.08 -10.89 -7.60
CA GLU A 142 -5.52 -10.67 -7.41
C GLU A 142 -6.27 -11.99 -7.59
N LYS A 143 -6.14 -12.63 -8.75
CA LYS A 143 -6.81 -13.91 -9.04
C LYS A 143 -6.47 -15.02 -8.05
N ALA A 144 -5.22 -15.09 -7.58
CA ALA A 144 -4.81 -16.09 -6.61
C ALA A 144 -5.53 -15.88 -5.27
N VAL A 145 -5.64 -14.63 -4.81
CA VAL A 145 -6.24 -14.30 -3.51
C VAL A 145 -7.77 -14.32 -3.58
N GLU A 146 -8.37 -13.84 -4.67
CA GLU A 146 -9.82 -13.88 -4.93
C GLU A 146 -10.39 -15.30 -4.83
N GLY A 147 -9.62 -16.31 -5.25
CA GLY A 147 -10.01 -17.72 -5.14
C GLY A 147 -9.77 -18.39 -3.77
N SER A 148 -9.23 -17.66 -2.80
CA SER A 148 -8.72 -18.23 -1.54
C SER A 148 -9.55 -17.95 -0.29
N ALA A 149 -10.32 -16.87 -0.27
CA ALA A 149 -11.12 -16.45 0.88
C ALA A 149 -12.61 -16.35 0.56
N LYS A 150 -13.46 -16.51 1.59
CA LYS A 150 -14.92 -16.39 1.46
C LYS A 150 -15.33 -14.97 1.10
N ASN A 151 -14.79 -13.98 1.79
CA ASN A 151 -15.06 -12.57 1.55
C ASN A 151 -13.76 -11.90 1.15
N TRP A 152 -13.70 -11.36 -0.06
CA TRP A 152 -12.55 -10.62 -0.53
C TRP A 152 -12.95 -9.31 -1.18
N VAL A 153 -12.05 -8.34 -1.12
CA VAL A 153 -12.13 -7.09 -1.88
C VAL A 153 -10.72 -6.72 -2.35
N THR A 154 -10.60 -6.21 -3.57
CA THR A 154 -9.33 -5.76 -4.13
C THR A 154 -9.36 -4.24 -4.28
N LEU A 155 -8.32 -3.58 -3.76
CA LEU A 155 -8.08 -2.15 -3.95
C LEU A 155 -6.94 -1.96 -4.93
N ARG A 156 -7.19 -1.23 -6.02
CA ARG A 156 -6.20 -0.78 -7.02
C ARG A 156 -5.93 0.70 -6.83
N PRO A 157 -5.17 1.13 -5.83
CA PRO A 157 -4.76 2.53 -5.74
C PRO A 157 -3.99 2.94 -7.00
N SER A 158 -4.21 4.19 -7.42
CA SER A 158 -3.32 4.89 -8.34
C SER A 158 -1.95 5.13 -7.68
N PHE A 159 -1.08 5.89 -8.34
CA PHE A 159 0.21 6.27 -7.77
C PHE A 159 -0.01 7.00 -6.43
N LEU A 160 0.65 6.55 -5.37
CA LEU A 160 0.51 7.18 -4.06
C LEU A 160 1.23 8.54 -4.05
N ASN A 161 0.60 9.58 -3.51
CA ASN A 161 1.24 10.89 -3.32
C ASN A 161 2.58 10.77 -2.57
N GLN A 162 2.59 9.94 -1.52
CA GLN A 162 3.75 9.68 -0.68
C GLN A 162 4.87 8.98 -1.46
N SER A 163 4.58 8.28 -2.57
CA SER A 163 5.62 7.73 -3.42
C SER A 163 6.44 8.79 -4.15
N PHE A 164 5.97 10.05 -4.26
CA PHE A 164 6.78 11.12 -4.85
C PHE A 164 8.01 11.51 -4.02
N PHE A 165 8.08 11.12 -2.74
CA PHE A 165 9.27 11.34 -1.92
C PHE A 165 10.52 10.63 -2.45
N VAL A 166 10.39 9.61 -3.31
CA VAL A 166 11.55 8.99 -3.99
C VAL A 166 12.25 9.97 -4.96
N PHE A 167 11.55 11.02 -5.41
CA PHE A 167 12.09 12.09 -6.25
C PHE A 167 12.62 13.29 -5.46
N GLU A 168 12.49 13.28 -4.13
CA GLU A 168 12.83 14.42 -3.26
C GLU A 168 14.25 14.93 -3.52
N ARG A 169 15.23 14.02 -3.68
CA ARG A 169 16.62 14.38 -3.95
C ARG A 169 16.76 15.17 -5.24
N LYS A 170 16.23 14.65 -6.36
CA LYS A 170 16.29 15.30 -7.68
C LYS A 170 15.60 16.66 -7.65
N ILE A 171 14.47 16.76 -6.95
CA ILE A 171 13.72 18.00 -6.76
C ILE A 171 14.55 19.01 -5.96
N ARG A 172 15.16 18.60 -4.84
CA ARG A 172 15.93 19.52 -3.98
C ARG A 172 17.19 20.05 -4.68
N GLU A 173 17.94 19.15 -5.33
CA GLU A 173 19.27 19.45 -5.89
C GLU A 173 19.21 20.03 -7.30
N SER A 174 18.44 19.41 -8.18
CA SER A 174 18.39 19.79 -9.60
C SER A 174 17.16 20.62 -9.96
N LYS A 175 16.24 20.86 -9.01
CA LYS A 175 14.94 21.50 -9.27
C LYS A 175 14.18 20.82 -10.39
N GLN A 176 14.27 19.49 -10.44
CA GLN A 176 13.66 18.68 -11.49
C GLN A 176 12.77 17.59 -10.89
N LEU A 177 11.54 17.50 -11.38
CA LEU A 177 10.72 16.31 -11.28
C LEU A 177 10.95 15.50 -12.56
N THR A 178 11.72 14.41 -12.46
CA THR A 178 12.02 13.53 -13.59
C THR A 178 11.20 12.26 -13.53
N ILE A 179 10.37 12.00 -14.53
CA ILE A 179 9.60 10.76 -14.70
C ILE A 179 9.63 10.32 -16.17
N ASN A 180 9.37 9.03 -16.44
CA ASN A 180 9.34 8.45 -17.79
C ASN A 180 7.93 8.48 -18.40
N ALA A 181 7.19 9.55 -18.15
CA ALA A 181 5.88 9.83 -18.75
C ALA A 181 5.92 11.16 -19.49
N GLY A 182 5.18 11.28 -20.59
CA GLY A 182 5.13 12.49 -21.41
C GLY A 182 4.48 13.68 -20.73
N GLU A 183 4.77 14.89 -21.21
CA GLU A 183 4.25 16.15 -20.67
C GLU A 183 2.72 16.21 -20.62
N ASP A 184 2.06 15.61 -21.61
CA ASP A 184 0.60 15.58 -21.74
C ASP A 184 -0.04 14.34 -21.09
N ALA A 185 0.78 13.41 -20.57
CA ALA A 185 0.28 12.17 -20.00
C ALA A 185 -0.43 12.45 -18.67
N ARG A 186 -1.65 11.93 -18.52
CA ARG A 186 -2.55 12.23 -17.41
C ARG A 186 -2.77 11.02 -16.51
N TRP A 187 -2.79 11.27 -15.21
CA TRP A 187 -3.19 10.30 -14.20
C TRP A 187 -3.71 11.02 -12.96
N SER A 188 -4.26 10.28 -12.01
CA SER A 188 -4.79 10.84 -10.76
C SER A 188 -4.13 10.16 -9.55
N PRO A 189 -3.02 10.71 -9.03
CA PRO A 189 -2.41 10.22 -7.79
C PRO A 189 -3.41 10.19 -6.64
N VAL A 190 -3.34 9.17 -5.79
CA VAL A 190 -4.20 9.04 -4.60
C VAL A 190 -3.38 9.25 -3.33
N ASP A 191 -4.01 9.83 -2.30
CA ASP A 191 -3.36 9.94 -1.00
C ASP A 191 -3.37 8.60 -0.26
N LEU A 192 -2.26 8.25 0.40
CA LEU A 192 -2.18 7.05 1.23
C LEU A 192 -3.21 7.07 2.37
N ASP A 193 -3.50 8.24 2.94
CA ASP A 193 -4.46 8.35 4.03
C ASP A 193 -5.89 8.03 3.54
N ASP A 194 -6.21 8.35 2.28
CA ASP A 194 -7.47 7.95 1.64
C ASP A 194 -7.56 6.42 1.44
N VAL A 195 -6.44 5.78 1.08
CA VAL A 195 -6.37 4.30 0.98
C VAL A 195 -6.58 3.65 2.34
N ILE A 196 -5.95 4.19 3.40
CA ILE A 196 -6.12 3.72 4.78
C ILE A 196 -7.57 3.92 5.24
N TYR A 197 -8.18 5.06 4.91
CA TYR A 197 -9.57 5.34 5.25
C TYR A 197 -10.53 4.34 4.61
N VAL A 198 -10.38 4.07 3.31
CA VAL A 198 -11.18 3.05 2.58
C VAL A 198 -10.99 1.66 3.19
N LEU A 199 -9.75 1.26 3.46
CA LEU A 199 -9.47 -0.01 4.14
C LEU A 199 -10.19 -0.09 5.48
N SER A 200 -10.17 1.01 6.25
CA SER A 200 -10.81 1.08 7.55
C SER A 200 -12.34 0.98 7.45
N LYS A 201 -12.95 1.53 6.40
CA LYS A 201 -14.39 1.38 6.14
C LYS A 201 -14.82 -0.06 5.96
N PHE A 202 -13.99 -0.87 5.29
CA PHE A 202 -14.25 -2.29 5.13
C PHE A 202 -14.07 -3.07 6.43
N ALA A 203 -12.98 -2.83 7.14
CA ALA A 203 -12.57 -3.65 8.28
C ALA A 203 -13.32 -3.31 9.57
N PHE A 204 -13.71 -2.05 9.79
CA PHE A 204 -14.21 -1.56 11.08
C PHE A 204 -15.65 -1.06 11.03
N ASP A 205 -16.38 -1.27 12.12
CA ASP A 205 -17.69 -0.67 12.35
C ASP A 205 -17.57 0.78 12.86
N ASN A 206 -18.71 1.46 13.03
CA ASN A 206 -18.76 2.85 13.49
C ASN A 206 -18.25 3.05 14.93
N ASN A 207 -18.05 1.98 15.70
CA ASN A 207 -17.45 2.00 17.04
C ASN A 207 -15.94 1.68 17.00
N GLY A 208 -15.37 1.50 15.81
CA GLY A 208 -13.96 1.13 15.62
C GLY A 208 -13.66 -0.34 15.92
N LEU A 209 -14.67 -1.20 16.05
CA LEU A 209 -14.48 -2.64 16.23
C LEU A 209 -14.31 -3.33 14.89
N LEU A 210 -13.48 -4.39 14.84
CA LEU A 210 -13.40 -5.22 13.65
C LEU A 210 -14.76 -5.85 13.34
N ARG A 211 -15.20 -5.72 12.10
CA ARG A 211 -16.40 -6.36 11.61
C ARG A 211 -16.12 -7.87 11.50
N PRO A 212 -17.04 -8.75 11.91
CA PRO A 212 -16.85 -10.18 11.72
C PRO A 212 -16.75 -10.56 10.22
N VAL A 213 -17.48 -9.84 9.37
CA VAL A 213 -17.64 -10.13 7.94
C VAL A 213 -17.64 -8.81 7.15
N LEU A 214 -16.98 -8.80 5.99
CA LEU A 214 -17.07 -7.71 5.01
C LEU A 214 -18.52 -7.53 4.54
N GLU A 215 -18.99 -6.29 4.42
CA GLU A 215 -20.36 -5.99 3.99
C GLU A 215 -20.63 -6.54 2.58
N GLU A 216 -21.81 -7.15 2.38
CA GLU A 216 -22.16 -7.91 1.16
C GLU A 216 -21.99 -7.09 -0.13
N GLU A 217 -22.26 -5.78 -0.09
CA GLU A 217 -22.13 -4.90 -1.26
C GLU A 217 -20.70 -4.72 -1.75
N HIS A 218 -19.72 -4.91 -0.87
CA HIS A 218 -18.29 -4.81 -1.14
C HIS A 218 -17.62 -6.17 -1.40
N GLN A 219 -18.31 -7.27 -1.10
CA GLN A 219 -17.77 -8.62 -1.33
C GLN A 219 -17.57 -8.87 -2.82
N HIS A 220 -16.42 -9.46 -3.14
CA HIS A 220 -16.02 -9.87 -4.49
C HIS A 220 -15.94 -8.70 -5.48
N LYS A 221 -15.59 -7.52 -4.97
CA LYS A 221 -15.41 -6.30 -5.76
C LYS A 221 -13.95 -5.93 -5.93
N ILE A 222 -13.69 -5.26 -7.05
CA ILE A 222 -12.42 -4.62 -7.34
C ILE A 222 -12.71 -3.13 -7.48
N TYR A 223 -12.09 -2.32 -6.63
CA TYR A 223 -12.18 -0.87 -6.66
C TYR A 223 -10.85 -0.27 -7.10
N THR A 224 -10.89 0.81 -7.85
CA THR A 224 -9.73 1.64 -8.21
C THR A 224 -9.77 2.93 -7.41
N LEU A 225 -8.72 3.25 -6.66
CA LEU A 225 -8.70 4.48 -5.86
C LEU A 225 -7.85 5.54 -6.58
N THR A 226 -8.51 6.56 -7.10
CA THR A 226 -7.87 7.76 -7.69
C THR A 226 -8.00 8.92 -6.72
N GLY A 227 -7.09 9.90 -6.80
CA GLY A 227 -7.29 11.17 -6.14
C GLY A 227 -8.42 12.00 -6.75
N PRO A 228 -8.61 13.24 -6.28
CA PRO A 228 -9.67 14.11 -6.76
C PRO A 228 -9.39 14.73 -8.13
N ASP A 229 -8.11 14.85 -8.51
CA ASP A 229 -7.68 15.62 -9.68
C ASP A 229 -6.89 14.77 -10.68
N LEU A 230 -7.04 15.10 -11.96
CA LEU A 230 -6.14 14.62 -13.02
C LEU A 230 -4.97 15.59 -13.15
N VAL A 231 -3.76 15.07 -13.01
CA VAL A 231 -2.52 15.83 -13.13
C VAL A 231 -1.72 15.40 -14.35
N THR A 232 -0.82 16.27 -14.77
CA THR A 232 0.30 15.95 -15.67
C THR A 232 1.62 16.18 -14.93
N GLY A 233 2.73 15.72 -15.50
CA GLY A 233 4.06 16.00 -14.96
C GLY A 233 4.33 17.50 -14.70
N PRO A 234 4.06 18.40 -15.67
CA PRO A 234 4.16 19.85 -15.47
C PRO A 234 3.28 20.39 -14.35
N LEU A 235 2.00 19.99 -14.28
CA LEU A 235 1.09 20.43 -13.21
C LEU A 235 1.59 19.98 -11.83
N LEU A 236 2.06 18.74 -11.71
CA LEU A 236 2.62 18.24 -10.47
C LEU A 236 3.88 19.01 -10.03
N ALA A 237 4.74 19.40 -10.98
CA ALA A 237 5.88 20.27 -10.66
C ALA A 237 5.44 21.65 -10.13
N ASP A 238 4.37 22.22 -10.68
CA ASP A 238 3.77 23.47 -10.20
C ASP A 238 3.10 23.32 -8.83
N ASP A 239 2.46 22.18 -8.56
CA ASP A 239 1.91 21.84 -7.25
C ASP A 239 3.00 21.73 -6.20
N ILE A 240 4.12 21.06 -6.51
CA ILE A 240 5.28 20.97 -5.61
C ILE A 240 5.85 22.37 -5.34
N ASN A 241 6.03 23.21 -6.36
CA ASN A 241 6.47 24.60 -6.16
C ASN A 241 5.54 25.37 -5.21
N SER A 242 4.23 25.17 -5.34
CA SER A 242 3.20 25.81 -4.52
C SER A 242 3.26 25.30 -3.08
N ALA A 243 3.32 23.99 -2.89
CA ALA A 243 3.36 23.33 -1.58
C ALA A 243 4.57 23.78 -0.74
N ILE A 244 5.76 23.86 -1.36
CA ILE A 244 6.98 24.31 -0.67
C ILE A 244 7.13 25.84 -0.64
N LYS A 245 6.14 26.59 -1.16
CA LYS A 245 6.14 28.06 -1.27
C LYS A 245 7.41 28.60 -1.96
N ALA A 246 7.90 27.90 -2.99
CA ALA A 246 9.13 28.26 -3.69
C ALA A 246 9.03 29.65 -4.34
N LYS A 247 10.01 30.52 -4.05
CA LYS A 247 10.16 31.85 -4.66
C LYS A 247 11.63 32.05 -5.09
N PRO A 248 11.94 32.09 -6.40
CA PRO A 248 11.05 31.84 -7.54
C PRO A 248 10.62 30.37 -7.67
N ARG A 249 9.56 30.11 -8.44
CA ARG A 249 9.11 28.75 -8.80
C ARG A 249 10.11 28.11 -9.77
N THR A 250 11.04 27.35 -9.23
CA THR A 250 12.20 26.82 -9.98
C THR A 250 12.08 25.35 -10.32
N ILE A 251 11.19 24.60 -9.66
CA ILE A 251 11.03 23.18 -9.94
C ILE A 251 10.35 23.04 -11.29
N LYS A 252 10.95 22.25 -12.19
CA LYS A 252 10.44 21.98 -13.53
C LYS A 252 10.26 20.48 -13.73
N PHE A 253 9.24 20.15 -14.50
CA PHE A 253 9.09 18.83 -15.05
C PHE A 253 10.17 18.57 -16.10
N MET A 254 10.66 17.34 -16.17
CA MET A 254 11.55 16.86 -17.23
C MET A 254 11.22 15.41 -17.52
N GLU A 255 10.74 15.15 -18.73
CA GLU A 255 10.63 13.78 -19.23
C GLU A 255 12.03 13.17 -19.41
N VAL A 256 12.20 11.93 -18.96
CA VAL A 256 13.46 11.17 -19.09
C VAL A 256 13.19 9.79 -19.64
N THR A 257 14.21 9.14 -20.21
CA THR A 257 14.08 7.75 -20.66
C THR A 257 13.85 6.81 -19.48
N ARG A 258 13.31 5.62 -19.75
CA ARG A 258 13.11 4.56 -18.75
C ARG A 258 14.42 4.24 -18.04
N GLU A 259 15.50 4.08 -18.80
CA GLU A 259 16.83 3.72 -18.29
C GLU A 259 17.38 4.81 -17.37
N ALA A 260 17.24 6.08 -17.76
CA ALA A 260 17.70 7.21 -16.95
C ALA A 260 16.93 7.31 -15.63
N LEU A 261 15.62 7.04 -15.64
CA LEU A 261 14.83 6.99 -14.41
C LEU A 261 15.19 5.78 -13.55
N GLU A 262 15.39 4.61 -14.15
CA GLU A 262 15.81 3.40 -13.45
C GLU A 262 17.14 3.61 -12.71
N ASP A 263 18.12 4.20 -13.38
CA ASP A 263 19.44 4.51 -12.79
C ASP A 263 19.30 5.47 -11.61
N TYR A 264 18.41 6.46 -11.71
CA TYR A 264 18.12 7.37 -10.60
C TYR A 264 17.46 6.66 -9.41
N LEU A 265 16.39 5.88 -9.66
CA LEU A 265 15.61 5.19 -8.63
C LEU A 265 16.44 4.16 -7.86
N LEU A 266 17.37 3.48 -8.54
CA LEU A 266 18.26 2.50 -7.93
C LEU A 266 19.54 3.11 -7.33
N GLY A 267 19.73 4.42 -7.51
CA GLY A 267 20.95 5.13 -7.10
C GLY A 267 22.19 4.59 -7.81
N ARG A 268 22.06 4.14 -9.07
CA ARG A 268 23.15 3.64 -9.91
C ARG A 268 23.98 4.74 -10.59
N GLY A 269 23.67 6.01 -10.29
CA GLY A 269 24.45 7.19 -10.70
C GLY A 269 25.71 7.47 -9.85
N ASN A 270 26.34 8.62 -10.12
CA ASN A 270 27.61 9.08 -9.53
C ASN A 270 27.69 8.86 -8.00
N GLN A 271 28.89 8.65 -7.45
CA GLN A 271 29.13 8.33 -6.02
C GLN A 271 28.36 9.21 -5.01
N ARG A 272 28.16 10.51 -5.33
CA ARG A 272 27.33 11.44 -4.54
C ARG A 272 25.88 10.99 -4.38
N ASP A 273 25.31 10.35 -5.39
CA ASP A 273 23.95 9.80 -5.37
C ASP A 273 23.82 8.71 -4.32
N ARG A 274 24.83 7.85 -4.19
CA ARG A 274 24.84 6.72 -3.24
C ARG A 274 24.98 7.15 -1.78
N ASP A 275 25.81 8.16 -1.52
CA ASP A 275 26.05 8.65 -0.15
C ASP A 275 24.85 9.43 0.41
N LEU A 276 24.04 10.05 -0.44
CA LEU A 276 22.85 10.80 -0.03
C LEU A 276 21.62 9.91 0.21
N PHE A 277 21.43 8.81 -0.54
CA PHE A 277 20.37 7.83 -0.23
C PHE A 277 20.50 7.27 1.20
N ARG A 278 21.71 7.25 1.76
CA ARG A 278 21.96 6.85 3.15
C ARG A 278 21.60 7.93 4.18
N SER A 279 21.49 9.20 3.79
CA SER A 279 21.25 10.33 4.70
C SER A 279 19.80 10.85 4.71
N LEU A 280 18.95 10.38 3.79
CA LEU A 280 17.52 10.73 3.70
C LEU A 280 16.65 10.20 4.86
N ASP A 281 17.22 9.48 5.85
CA ASP A 281 16.55 8.97 7.05
C ASP A 281 16.26 10.08 8.12
N ARG A 282 16.01 11.33 7.70
CA ARG A 282 15.80 12.46 8.62
C ARG A 282 14.44 13.15 8.49
N ARG A 283 13.85 13.30 9.67
CA ARG A 283 12.53 13.81 10.08
C ARG A 283 12.32 15.29 9.73
N ASP A 284 11.76 15.58 8.56
CA ASP A 284 11.46 16.97 8.14
C ASP A 284 10.01 17.18 7.62
N PHE A 285 9.09 16.24 7.84
CA PHE A 285 7.68 16.38 7.43
C PHE A 285 6.74 15.83 8.51
N HIS A 286 5.55 16.42 8.67
CA HIS A 286 4.45 15.93 9.49
C HIS A 286 3.77 14.69 8.86
N LEU A 287 4.57 13.67 8.52
CA LEU A 287 4.03 12.34 8.31
C LEU A 287 4.11 11.64 9.66
N ASP A 288 3.02 11.06 10.11
CA ASP A 288 3.00 10.24 11.33
C ASP A 288 3.80 8.92 11.15
N TYR A 289 4.28 8.68 9.93
CA TYR A 289 5.11 7.54 9.52
C TYR A 289 6.30 7.96 8.61
N PRO A 290 7.41 7.20 8.57
CA PRO A 290 8.56 7.44 7.70
C PRO A 290 8.21 7.51 6.20
N LYS A 291 9.02 8.25 5.45
CA LYS A 291 8.99 8.29 3.98
C LYS A 291 9.39 6.95 3.35
N PRO A 292 9.01 6.67 2.09
CA PRO A 292 9.54 5.54 1.35
C PRO A 292 11.08 5.52 1.37
N GLY A 293 11.64 4.37 1.76
CA GLY A 293 13.09 4.15 1.79
C GLY A 293 13.67 3.82 0.41
N LYS A 294 14.90 3.29 0.41
CA LYS A 294 15.59 2.86 -0.81
C LYS A 294 14.80 1.75 -1.53
N LEU A 295 14.64 1.91 -2.83
CA LEU A 295 13.98 0.93 -3.69
C LEU A 295 14.92 -0.21 -4.08
N ASN A 296 14.37 -1.43 -4.16
CA ASN A 296 15.02 -2.54 -4.84
C ASN A 296 14.66 -2.53 -6.34
N GLN A 297 15.25 -3.46 -7.11
CA GLN A 297 15.03 -3.57 -8.56
C GLN A 297 13.55 -3.67 -8.94
N ILE A 298 12.78 -4.50 -8.22
CA ILE A 298 11.38 -4.78 -8.58
C ILE A 298 10.49 -3.59 -8.21
N ALA A 299 10.75 -2.94 -7.07
CA ALA A 299 10.04 -1.73 -6.68
C ALA A 299 10.31 -0.56 -7.64
N ALA A 300 11.54 -0.41 -8.13
CA ALA A 300 11.85 0.58 -9.18
C ALA A 300 11.16 0.24 -10.50
N SER A 301 11.17 -1.03 -10.93
CA SER A 301 10.43 -1.48 -12.12
C SER A 301 8.93 -1.20 -12.03
N LEU A 302 8.33 -1.29 -10.85
CA LEU A 302 6.92 -0.97 -10.66
C LEU A 302 6.62 0.51 -10.95
N ILE A 303 7.47 1.43 -10.48
CA ILE A 303 7.33 2.87 -10.76
C ILE A 303 7.49 3.15 -12.26
N LEU A 304 8.49 2.54 -12.89
CA LEU A 304 8.76 2.70 -14.32
C LEU A 304 7.58 2.21 -15.17
N ASP A 305 7.08 1.00 -14.86
CA ASP A 305 5.95 0.37 -15.56
C ASP A 305 4.63 1.14 -15.33
N PHE A 306 4.46 1.75 -14.15
CA PHE A 306 3.31 2.62 -13.90
C PHE A 306 3.32 3.83 -14.83
N PHE A 307 4.45 4.55 -14.94
CA PHE A 307 4.54 5.72 -15.83
C PHE A 307 4.46 5.35 -17.32
N GLU A 308 4.92 4.16 -17.70
CA GLU A 308 4.63 3.63 -19.04
C GLU A 308 3.14 3.36 -19.26
N TYR A 309 2.45 2.84 -18.24
CA TYR A 309 1.00 2.68 -18.30
C TYR A 309 0.29 4.03 -18.42
N VAL A 310 0.75 5.07 -17.71
CA VAL A 310 0.26 6.45 -17.84
C VAL A 310 0.40 6.96 -19.28
N ASN A 311 1.52 6.68 -19.97
CA ASN A 311 1.72 7.06 -21.37
C ASN A 311 0.72 6.41 -22.35
N THR A 312 0.08 5.30 -21.96
CA THR A 312 -0.98 4.71 -22.79
C THR A 312 -2.28 5.53 -22.79
N GLY A 313 -2.39 6.53 -21.93
CA GLY A 313 -3.59 7.35 -21.72
C GLY A 313 -4.67 6.68 -20.86
N LYS A 314 -4.51 5.39 -20.55
CA LYS A 314 -5.51 4.61 -19.82
C LYS A 314 -5.61 4.94 -18.32
N ALA A 315 -4.60 5.58 -17.75
CA ALA A 315 -4.62 6.06 -16.36
C ALA A 315 -5.34 7.40 -16.20
N GLY A 316 -5.73 8.06 -17.30
CA GLY A 316 -6.27 9.42 -17.32
C GLY A 316 -7.74 9.55 -16.95
N TYR A 317 -8.19 8.93 -15.86
CA TYR A 317 -9.57 9.03 -15.38
C TYR A 317 -9.66 9.17 -13.85
N LEU A 318 -10.84 9.56 -13.36
CA LEU A 318 -11.21 9.55 -11.95
C LEU A 318 -12.23 8.42 -11.75
N SER A 319 -12.01 7.52 -10.79
CA SER A 319 -12.83 6.31 -10.67
C SER A 319 -14.21 6.55 -10.07
N GLY A 320 -14.34 7.47 -9.11
CA GLY A 320 -15.54 7.63 -8.30
C GLY A 320 -15.62 6.65 -7.12
N ASP A 321 -14.92 5.52 -7.17
CA ASP A 321 -14.99 4.44 -6.18
C ASP A 321 -14.73 4.89 -4.74
N PHE A 322 -13.83 5.85 -4.50
CA PHE A 322 -13.61 6.39 -3.16
C PHE A 322 -14.92 6.94 -2.57
N LYS A 323 -15.70 7.69 -3.36
CA LYS A 323 -16.99 8.25 -2.94
C LYS A 323 -18.04 7.16 -2.77
N ASP A 324 -18.04 6.16 -3.64
CA ASP A 324 -19.01 5.06 -3.58
C ASP A 324 -18.83 4.17 -2.34
N ILE A 325 -17.59 4.06 -1.83
CA ILE A 325 -17.29 3.29 -0.61
C ILE A 325 -17.55 4.11 0.66
N THR A 326 -17.38 5.43 0.60
CA THR A 326 -17.30 6.26 1.82
C THR A 326 -18.59 7.03 2.17
N ASN A 327 -19.55 7.10 1.24
CA ASN A 327 -20.86 7.76 1.43
C ASN A 327 -21.96 6.77 1.81
#